data_AF-A0A0F4G469-F1
#
_entry.id   AF-A0A0F4G469-F1
#
_cell.length_a   1.000
_cell.length_b   1.000
_cell.length_c   1.000
_cell.angle_alpha   90.00
_cell.angle_beta   90.00
_cell.angle_gamma   90.00
#
_symmetry.space_group_name_H-M   'P 1'
#
loop_
_entity.id
_entity.type
_entity.pdbx_description
1 polymer ?
#
loop_
_entity_poly.entity_id
_entity_poly.type
_entity_poly.pdbx_seq_one_letter_code
_entity_poly.pdbx_strand_id
1 'polypeptide(L)'
;MLHPDPAQDLRIPRSTLEKIYLNPPTDVKGEFRNTLANPTPLGLVGFLVATVPMSLSLMGLHGGNGGGGGQATVAFGLFFGGVLQLLSCLMEWILGNTFSFLVFGSFGAAGTALSCSNLRAFDAMGSYLADAKTAEEVARRKAAFSADFAFGLATFALLVLTFALCSLCARISCSSSLSCSLQPLYLC
;
A
#
# COMPACT_ATOMS: atom_id res chain seq x y z
N MET A 1 -9.28 -56.21 28.75
CA MET A 1 -10.55 -56.08 29.48
C MET A 1 -10.57 -54.70 30.11
N LEU A 2 -11.18 -53.71 29.45
CA LEU A 2 -11.53 -52.44 30.11
C LEU A 2 -13.03 -52.25 29.84
N HIS A 3 -13.77 -52.20 30.95
CA HIS A 3 -15.22 -52.21 31.04
C HIS A 3 -15.81 -50.96 30.36
N PRO A 4 -16.88 -51.07 29.56
CA PRO A 4 -17.59 -49.91 29.06
C PRO A 4 -18.51 -49.37 30.18
N ASP A 5 -18.14 -48.24 30.78
CA ASP A 5 -19.00 -47.56 31.76
C ASP A 5 -20.00 -46.63 31.05
N PRO A 6 -21.30 -46.72 31.37
CA PRO A 6 -22.33 -45.89 30.73
C PRO A 6 -22.37 -44.49 31.36
N ALA A 7 -22.53 -43.48 30.51
CA ALA A 7 -22.76 -42.05 30.82
C ALA A 7 -21.57 -41.25 31.40
N GLN A 8 -20.45 -41.17 30.66
CA GLN A 8 -19.61 -39.97 30.75
C GLN A 8 -20.23 -38.86 29.91
N ASP A 9 -21.04 -38.03 30.58
CA ASP A 9 -21.29 -36.64 30.22
C ASP A 9 -20.04 -36.02 29.60
N LEU A 10 -20.18 -35.27 28.51
CA LEU A 10 -19.13 -34.78 27.61
C LEU A 10 -18.08 -33.90 28.33
N ARG A 11 -17.30 -34.48 29.24
CA ARG A 11 -16.27 -33.85 30.07
C ARG A 11 -15.03 -33.70 29.22
N ILE A 12 -15.07 -32.72 28.33
CA ILE A 12 -13.89 -32.23 27.64
C ILE A 12 -12.84 -31.91 28.74
N PRO A 13 -11.66 -32.55 28.75
CA PRO A 13 -10.67 -32.32 29.80
C PRO A 13 -10.28 -30.84 29.82
N ARG A 14 -9.99 -30.30 31.01
CA ARG A 14 -9.66 -28.88 31.22
C ARG A 14 -8.60 -28.35 30.25
N SER A 15 -7.63 -29.17 29.85
CA SER A 15 -6.60 -28.82 28.85
C SER A 15 -7.12 -28.70 27.41
N THR A 16 -8.15 -29.48 27.06
CA THR A 16 -8.84 -29.36 25.76
C THR A 16 -9.79 -28.17 25.77
N LEU A 17 -10.48 -27.90 26.89
CA LEU A 17 -11.24 -26.65 27.06
C LEU A 17 -10.31 -25.44 26.95
N GLU A 18 -9.17 -25.47 27.62
CA GLU A 18 -8.16 -24.40 27.57
C GLU A 18 -7.68 -24.15 26.13
N LYS A 19 -7.42 -25.20 25.33
CA LYS A 19 -7.10 -25.05 23.91
C LYS A 19 -8.27 -24.52 23.08
N ILE A 20 -9.49 -25.00 23.31
CA ILE A 20 -10.69 -24.54 22.59
C ILE A 20 -11.01 -23.06 22.95
N TYR A 21 -10.77 -22.64 24.19
CA TYR A 21 -11.01 -21.28 24.65
C TYR A 21 -9.86 -20.32 24.31
N LEU A 22 -8.59 -20.75 24.36
CA LEU A 22 -7.42 -19.90 24.05
C LEU A 22 -7.12 -19.83 22.56
N ASN A 23 -7.38 -20.92 21.82
CA ASN A 23 -7.09 -21.02 20.40
C ASN A 23 -8.24 -21.77 19.73
N PRO A 24 -9.43 -21.14 19.63
CA PRO A 24 -10.58 -21.77 19.01
C PRO A 24 -10.17 -22.27 17.62
N PRO A 25 -10.39 -23.57 17.31
CA PRO A 25 -10.12 -24.08 15.98
C PRO A 25 -11.04 -23.34 15.02
N THR A 26 -10.47 -22.37 14.32
CA THR A 26 -11.17 -21.66 13.27
C THR A 26 -11.28 -22.63 12.09
N ASP A 27 -12.50 -22.99 11.70
CA ASP A 27 -12.79 -23.88 10.56
C ASP A 27 -12.49 -23.22 9.19
N VAL A 28 -11.83 -22.06 9.20
CA VAL A 28 -11.17 -21.54 8.02
C VAL A 28 -9.82 -22.23 7.89
N LYS A 29 -9.78 -23.23 7.01
CA LYS A 29 -8.53 -23.84 6.53
C LYS A 29 -7.59 -22.73 6.06
N GLY A 30 -6.68 -22.29 6.93
CA GLY A 30 -5.62 -21.33 6.62
C GLY A 30 -4.55 -21.92 5.71
N GLU A 31 -4.90 -22.85 4.82
CA GLU A 31 -4.00 -23.57 3.90
C GLU A 31 -3.24 -22.57 3.02
N PHE A 32 -3.88 -21.49 2.55
CA PHE A 32 -3.22 -20.47 1.72
C PHE A 32 -2.07 -19.73 2.41
N ARG A 33 -2.13 -19.55 3.74
CA ARG A 33 -1.02 -18.96 4.52
C ARG A 33 0.16 -19.91 4.68
N ASN A 34 -0.07 -21.22 4.56
CA ASN A 34 0.98 -22.25 4.65
C ASN A 34 1.53 -22.64 3.25
N THR A 35 0.76 -22.42 2.18
CA THR A 35 1.16 -22.77 0.80
C THR A 35 1.81 -21.60 0.04
N LEU A 36 1.48 -20.34 0.37
CA LEU A 36 1.98 -19.15 -0.33
C LEU A 36 2.82 -18.26 0.61
N ALA A 37 3.90 -17.69 0.07
CA ALA A 37 4.74 -16.74 0.79
C ALA A 37 3.97 -15.44 1.10
N ASN A 38 4.30 -14.76 2.20
CA ASN A 38 3.70 -13.48 2.56
C ASN A 38 4.17 -12.37 1.58
N PRO A 39 3.28 -11.78 0.76
CA PRO A 39 3.64 -10.76 -0.21
C PRO A 39 3.76 -9.34 0.38
N THR A 40 3.16 -9.08 1.55
CA THR A 40 3.20 -7.78 2.24
C THR A 40 4.61 -7.17 2.38
N PRO A 41 5.65 -7.89 2.83
CA PRO A 41 7.00 -7.32 2.93
C PRO A 41 7.60 -6.98 1.55
N LEU A 42 7.25 -7.71 0.50
CA LEU A 42 7.70 -7.42 -0.87
C LEU A 42 7.13 -6.08 -1.35
N GLY A 43 5.84 -5.85 -1.13
CA GLY A 43 5.19 -4.57 -1.41
C GLY A 43 5.77 -3.41 -0.60
N LEU A 44 6.12 -3.62 0.67
CA LEU A 44 6.74 -2.57 1.49
C LEU A 44 8.13 -2.20 1.01
N VAL A 45 8.95 -3.17 0.57
CA VAL A 45 10.27 -2.91 0.01
C VAL A 45 10.16 -2.16 -1.32
N GLY A 46 9.22 -2.54 -2.19
CA GLY A 46 8.95 -1.82 -3.44
C GLY A 46 8.63 -0.35 -3.21
N PHE A 47 7.76 -0.07 -2.23
CA PHE A 47 7.34 1.28 -1.88
C PHE A 47 8.51 2.10 -1.30
N LEU A 48 9.25 1.51 -0.37
CA LEU A 48 10.37 2.20 0.29
C LEU A 48 11.46 2.58 -0.71
N VAL A 49 11.84 1.66 -1.60
CA VAL A 49 12.89 1.88 -2.60
C VAL A 49 12.47 2.91 -3.66
N ALA A 50 11.19 3.02 -3.98
CA ALA A 50 10.69 4.04 -4.91
C ALA A 50 10.56 5.43 -4.25
N THR A 51 10.02 5.50 -3.03
CA THR A 51 9.66 6.78 -2.40
C THR A 51 10.81 7.46 -1.66
N VAL A 52 11.75 6.71 -1.06
CA VAL A 52 12.87 7.31 -0.31
C VAL A 52 13.78 8.15 -1.21
N PRO A 53 14.25 7.66 -2.38
CA PRO A 53 15.09 8.46 -3.27
C PRO A 53 14.35 9.68 -3.83
N MET A 54 13.05 9.56 -4.10
CA MET A 54 12.20 10.66 -4.57
C MET A 54 12.10 11.77 -3.51
N SER A 55 11.82 11.41 -2.26
CA SER A 55 11.75 12.36 -1.14
C SER A 55 13.09 13.07 -0.88
N LEU A 56 14.20 12.33 -0.93
CA LEU A 56 15.54 12.90 -0.78
C LEU A 56 15.90 13.84 -1.93
N SER A 57 15.47 13.51 -3.16
CA SER A 57 15.65 14.37 -4.33
C SER A 57 14.84 15.67 -4.21
N LEU A 58 13.61 15.59 -3.70
CA LEU A 58 12.76 16.77 -3.50
C LEU A 58 13.27 17.69 -2.36
N MET A 59 13.88 17.12 -1.32
CA MET A 59 14.55 17.88 -0.25
C MET A 59 15.90 18.48 -0.68
N GLY A 60 16.37 18.21 -1.91
CA GLY A 60 17.66 18.69 -2.40
C GLY A 60 18.88 18.05 -1.72
N LEU A 61 18.67 17.01 -0.89
CA LEU A 61 19.72 16.37 -0.10
C LEU A 61 20.71 15.57 -0.96
N HIS A 62 20.42 15.35 -2.24
CA HIS A 62 21.24 14.56 -3.14
C HIS A 62 22.25 15.39 -3.99
N GLY A 63 22.39 16.71 -3.80
CA GLY A 63 23.36 17.53 -4.55
C GLY A 63 23.18 17.57 -6.09
N GLY A 64 22.22 16.81 -6.63
CA GLY A 64 21.99 16.55 -8.05
C GLY A 64 21.12 17.59 -8.75
N ASN A 65 21.23 18.87 -8.37
CA ASN A 65 20.59 19.98 -9.11
C ASN A 65 21.26 20.25 -10.47
N GLY A 66 22.28 19.48 -10.86
CA GLY A 66 22.94 19.58 -12.15
C GLY A 66 22.17 18.86 -13.27
N GLY A 67 21.36 19.59 -14.03
CA GLY A 67 20.90 19.29 -15.40
C GLY A 67 20.06 18.03 -15.68
N GLY A 68 20.10 17.02 -14.81
CA GLY A 68 19.51 15.69 -15.03
C GLY A 68 18.12 15.48 -14.44
N GLY A 69 17.65 16.39 -13.56
CA GLY A 69 16.26 16.45 -13.08
C GLY A 69 15.65 15.11 -12.65
N GLY A 70 16.33 14.33 -11.80
CA GLY A 70 15.78 13.08 -11.28
C GLY A 70 15.54 11.97 -12.32
N GLN A 71 15.99 12.11 -13.57
CA GLN A 71 15.75 11.12 -14.63
C GLN A 71 16.33 9.74 -14.29
N ALA A 72 17.43 9.68 -13.54
CA ALA A 72 18.01 8.43 -13.06
C ALA A 72 17.09 7.68 -12.07
N THR A 73 16.23 8.41 -11.33
CA THR A 73 15.30 7.82 -10.36
C THR A 73 14.00 7.29 -10.97
N VAL A 74 13.72 7.64 -12.23
CA VAL A 74 12.48 7.22 -12.94
C VAL A 74 12.38 5.70 -13.09
N ALA A 75 13.50 5.01 -13.30
CA ALA A 75 13.52 3.55 -13.40
C ALA A 75 13.12 2.88 -12.08
N PHE A 76 13.58 3.42 -10.94
CA PHE A 76 13.23 2.89 -9.62
C PHE A 76 11.74 3.07 -9.33
N GLY A 77 11.16 4.22 -9.68
CA GLY A 77 9.73 4.46 -9.54
C GLY A 77 8.86 3.58 -10.45
N LEU A 78 9.28 3.29 -11.68
CA LEU A 78 8.56 2.39 -12.61
C LEU A 78 8.61 0.93 -12.19
N PHE A 79 9.80 0.41 -11.86
CA PHE A 79 9.98 -1.01 -11.59
C PHE A 79 9.65 -1.38 -10.14
N PHE A 80 10.19 -0.65 -9.15
CA PHE A 80 9.91 -0.93 -7.74
C PHE A 80 8.57 -0.34 -7.30
N GLY A 81 8.31 0.93 -7.65
CA GLY A 81 7.08 1.63 -7.30
C GLY A 81 5.89 1.29 -8.20
N GLY A 82 6.10 0.55 -9.29
CA GLY A 82 5.05 0.13 -10.22
C GLY A 82 4.92 -1.38 -10.28
N VAL A 83 5.76 -2.03 -11.10
CA VAL A 83 5.66 -3.48 -11.40
C VAL A 83 5.70 -4.34 -10.13
N LEU A 84 6.68 -4.11 -9.25
CA LEU A 84 6.87 -4.91 -8.04
C LEU A 84 5.74 -4.68 -7.03
N GLN A 85 5.28 -3.42 -6.90
CA GLN A 85 4.16 -3.03 -6.04
C GLN A 85 2.81 -3.60 -6.53
N LEU A 86 2.57 -3.55 -7.85
CA LEU A 86 1.35 -4.07 -8.48
C LEU A 86 1.32 -5.61 -8.44
N LEU A 87 2.48 -6.26 -8.54
CA LEU A 87 2.58 -7.70 -8.34
C LEU A 87 2.25 -8.08 -6.88
N SER A 88 2.78 -7.33 -5.90
CA SER A 88 2.42 -7.53 -4.49
C SER A 88 0.93 -7.30 -4.23
N CYS A 89 0.33 -6.31 -4.90
CA CYS A 89 -1.11 -6.06 -4.86
C CYS A 89 -1.90 -7.28 -5.36
N LEU A 90 -1.54 -7.83 -6.53
CA LEU A 90 -2.19 -9.01 -7.08
C LEU A 90 -2.07 -10.23 -6.15
N MET A 91 -0.92 -10.41 -5.50
CA MET A 91 -0.72 -11.51 -4.55
C MET A 91 -1.56 -11.32 -3.27
N GLU A 92 -1.69 -10.10 -2.74
CA GLU A 92 -2.57 -9.84 -1.58
C GLU A 92 -4.06 -10.03 -1.90
N TRP A 93 -4.47 -9.81 -3.16
CA TRP A 93 -5.82 -10.16 -3.61
C TRP A 93 -6.08 -11.67 -3.52
N ILE A 94 -5.11 -12.50 -3.93
CA ILE A 94 -5.19 -13.97 -3.84
C ILE A 94 -5.27 -14.44 -2.39
N LEU A 95 -4.60 -13.74 -1.46
CA LEU A 95 -4.64 -14.04 -0.02
C LEU A 95 -5.94 -13.55 0.66
N GLY A 96 -6.77 -12.76 -0.02
CA GLY A 96 -8.04 -12.24 0.52
C GLY A 96 -7.89 -11.01 1.44
N ASN A 97 -6.77 -10.30 1.37
CA ASN A 97 -6.51 -9.11 2.19
C ASN A 97 -6.89 -7.83 1.42
N THR A 98 -8.15 -7.43 1.51
CA THR A 98 -8.72 -6.31 0.73
C THR A 98 -8.10 -4.96 1.07
N PHE A 99 -7.75 -4.71 2.33
CA PHE A 99 -7.12 -3.44 2.74
C PHE A 99 -5.73 -3.29 2.15
N SER A 100 -4.89 -4.32 2.27
CA SER A 100 -3.51 -4.25 1.77
C SER A 100 -3.46 -4.28 0.25
N PHE A 101 -4.39 -4.98 -0.40
CA PHE A 101 -4.62 -4.91 -1.85
C PHE A 101 -4.85 -3.46 -2.32
N LEU A 102 -5.82 -2.75 -1.72
CA LEU A 102 -6.15 -1.37 -2.12
C LEU A 102 -4.97 -0.42 -1.92
N VAL A 103 -4.29 -0.53 -0.79
CA VAL A 103 -3.11 0.30 -0.46
C VAL A 103 -1.99 0.05 -1.47
N PHE A 104 -1.55 -1.20 -1.66
CA PHE A 104 -0.46 -1.47 -2.59
C PHE A 104 -0.82 -1.18 -4.04
N GLY A 105 -2.07 -1.37 -4.45
CA GLY A 105 -2.56 -0.99 -5.78
C GLY A 105 -2.50 0.51 -6.03
N SER A 106 -3.01 1.33 -5.10
CA SER A 106 -3.04 2.78 -5.27
C SER A 106 -1.64 3.42 -5.21
N PHE A 107 -0.79 2.95 -4.29
CA PHE A 107 0.61 3.40 -4.21
C PHE A 107 1.42 2.93 -5.43
N GLY A 108 1.13 1.75 -5.97
CA GLY A 108 1.74 1.21 -7.19
C GLY A 108 1.41 2.02 -8.44
N ALA A 109 0.12 2.38 -8.58
CA ALA A 109 -0.34 3.24 -9.66
C ALA A 109 0.23 4.66 -9.54
N ALA A 110 0.29 5.23 -8.34
CA ALA A 110 0.84 6.56 -8.11
C ALA A 110 2.35 6.64 -8.41
N GLY A 111 3.13 5.64 -7.99
CA GLY A 111 4.57 5.56 -8.29
C GLY A 111 4.85 5.46 -9.80
N THR A 112 4.03 4.69 -10.51
CA THR A 112 4.08 4.58 -11.97
C THR A 112 3.71 5.89 -12.66
N ALA A 113 2.62 6.55 -12.23
CA ALA A 113 2.15 7.81 -12.80
C ALA A 113 3.19 8.94 -12.64
N LEU A 114 3.81 9.06 -11.46
CA LEU A 114 4.88 10.03 -11.18
C LEU A 114 6.15 9.73 -12.00
N SER A 115 6.41 8.47 -12.32
CA SER A 115 7.56 8.10 -13.14
C SER A 115 7.30 8.38 -14.62
N CYS A 116 6.10 8.06 -15.12
CA CYS A 116 5.69 8.37 -16.49
C CYS A 116 5.71 9.87 -16.78
N SER A 117 5.30 10.72 -15.82
CA SER A 117 5.34 12.18 -16.00
C SER A 117 6.76 12.75 -16.15
N ASN A 118 7.77 12.07 -15.61
CA ASN A 118 9.18 12.46 -15.70
C ASN A 118 9.95 11.72 -16.80
N LEU A 119 9.32 10.73 -17.44
CA LEU A 119 9.93 9.98 -18.53
C LEU A 119 9.85 10.77 -19.83
N ARG A 120 11.00 11.01 -20.47
CA ARG A 120 11.09 11.77 -21.73
C ARG A 120 10.19 11.23 -22.85
N ALA A 121 9.87 9.93 -22.83
CA ALA A 121 9.03 9.30 -23.85
C ALA A 121 7.56 9.77 -23.81
N PHE A 122 7.04 10.17 -22.65
CA PHE A 122 5.67 10.71 -22.54
C PHE A 122 5.59 12.22 -22.84
N ASP A 123 6.74 12.90 -22.90
CA ASP A 123 6.92 14.32 -23.27
C ASP A 123 5.88 15.30 -22.68
N ALA A 124 5.43 15.06 -21.45
CA ALA A 124 4.42 15.87 -20.80
C ALA A 124 4.86 17.33 -20.59
N MET A 125 6.17 17.59 -20.46
CA MET A 125 6.72 18.94 -20.40
C MET A 125 6.93 19.57 -21.78
N GLY A 126 7.23 18.76 -22.81
CA GLY A 126 7.42 19.27 -24.17
C GLY A 126 6.12 19.76 -24.81
N SER A 127 4.98 19.11 -24.51
CA SER A 127 3.67 19.57 -24.98
C SER A 127 3.28 20.96 -24.47
N TYR A 128 3.65 21.32 -23.23
CA TYR A 128 3.43 22.66 -22.69
C TYR A 128 4.38 23.69 -23.32
N LEU A 129 5.57 23.29 -23.76
CA LEU A 129 6.62 24.18 -24.25
C LEU A 129 6.69 24.31 -25.78
N ALA A 130 5.96 23.48 -26.53
CA ALA A 130 6.05 23.37 -28.00
C ALA A 130 5.82 24.68 -28.79
N ASP A 131 5.12 25.67 -28.20
CA ASP A 131 4.78 26.95 -28.85
C ASP A 131 5.32 28.18 -28.10
N ALA A 132 6.21 27.97 -27.13
CA ALA A 132 6.81 29.08 -26.36
C ALA A 132 8.05 29.61 -27.09
N LYS A 133 7.98 30.84 -27.59
CA LYS A 133 9.08 31.49 -28.33
C LYS A 133 9.90 32.43 -27.44
N THR A 134 9.27 32.97 -26.40
CA THR A 134 9.87 33.95 -25.49
C THR A 134 10.22 33.31 -24.14
N ALA A 135 11.33 33.73 -23.51
CA ALA A 135 11.75 33.21 -22.20
C ALA A 135 10.68 33.38 -21.10
N GLU A 136 9.90 34.46 -21.16
CA GLU A 136 8.79 34.71 -20.22
C GLU A 136 7.61 33.76 -20.43
N GLU A 137 7.31 33.39 -21.67
CA GLU A 137 6.25 32.41 -21.98
C GLU A 137 6.64 31.02 -21.51
N VAL A 138 7.92 30.64 -21.70
CA VAL A 138 8.47 29.39 -21.17
C VAL A 138 8.31 29.33 -19.65
N ALA A 139 8.60 30.42 -18.94
CA ALA A 139 8.45 30.48 -17.48
C ALA A 139 6.98 30.35 -17.04
N ARG A 140 6.06 31.05 -17.70
CA ARG A 140 4.62 30.97 -17.41
C ARG A 140 4.06 29.57 -17.65
N ARG A 141 4.46 28.91 -18.73
CA ARG A 141 3.98 27.56 -19.07
C ARG A 141 4.58 26.48 -18.18
N LYS A 142 5.82 26.63 -17.72
CA LYS A 142 6.39 25.79 -16.65
C LYS A 142 5.61 25.90 -15.34
N ALA A 143 5.17 27.12 -14.98
CA ALA A 143 4.33 27.32 -13.80
C ALA A 143 2.96 26.61 -13.95
N ALA A 144 2.36 26.66 -15.15
CA ALA A 144 1.12 25.93 -15.44
C ALA A 144 1.28 24.40 -15.28
N PHE A 145 2.35 23.82 -15.84
CA PHE A 145 2.66 22.39 -15.65
C PHE A 145 2.82 22.03 -14.16
N SER A 146 3.51 22.87 -13.39
CA SER A 146 3.71 22.63 -11.96
C SER A 146 2.39 22.70 -11.16
N ALA A 147 1.43 23.51 -11.60
CA ALA A 147 0.11 23.61 -10.97
C ALA A 147 -0.72 22.35 -11.24
N ASP A 148 -0.73 21.84 -12.48
CA ASP A 148 -1.45 20.60 -12.84
C ASP A 148 -0.85 19.38 -12.12
N PHE A 149 0.49 19.33 -12.04
CA PHE A 149 1.19 18.29 -11.31
C PHE A 149 0.89 18.33 -9.80
N ALA A 150 0.82 19.54 -9.22
CA ALA A 150 0.44 19.72 -7.82
C ALA A 150 -1.02 19.30 -7.55
N PHE A 151 -1.94 19.56 -8.48
CA PHE A 151 -3.33 19.11 -8.36
C PHE A 151 -3.42 17.57 -8.35
N GLY A 152 -2.66 16.89 -9.22
CA GLY A 152 -2.53 15.43 -9.21
C GLY A 152 -2.00 14.88 -7.88
N LEU A 153 -0.95 15.49 -7.33
CA LEU A 153 -0.42 15.10 -6.01
C LEU A 153 -1.38 15.41 -4.86
N ALA A 154 -2.15 16.50 -4.94
CA ALA A 154 -3.13 16.86 -3.93
C ALA A 154 -4.28 15.85 -3.85
N THR A 155 -4.80 15.39 -4.99
CA THR A 155 -5.82 14.33 -5.02
C THR A 155 -5.30 13.00 -4.47
N PHE A 156 -4.05 12.66 -4.76
CA PHE A 156 -3.39 11.50 -4.16
C PHE A 156 -3.20 11.67 -2.64
N ALA A 157 -2.83 12.86 -2.16
CA ALA A 157 -2.72 13.16 -0.74
C ALA A 157 -4.06 13.00 0.00
N LEU A 158 -5.18 13.38 -0.63
CA LEU A 158 -6.51 13.14 -0.07
C LEU A 158 -6.82 11.65 0.08
N LEU A 159 -6.46 10.82 -0.90
CA LEU A 159 -6.60 9.37 -0.82
C LEU A 159 -5.78 8.77 0.32
N VAL A 160 -4.52 9.21 0.48
CA VAL A 160 -3.66 8.77 1.59
C VAL A 160 -4.23 9.23 2.94
N LEU A 161 -4.79 10.43 3.01
CA LEU A 161 -5.48 10.94 4.20
C LEU A 161 -6.70 10.09 4.54
N THR A 162 -7.50 9.68 3.54
CA THR A 162 -8.62 8.75 3.76
C THR A 162 -8.14 7.43 4.36
N PHE A 163 -7.08 6.83 3.82
CA PHE A 163 -6.51 5.60 4.40
C PHE A 163 -5.94 5.79 5.81
N ALA A 164 -5.31 6.94 6.08
CA ALA A 164 -4.83 7.28 7.41
C ALA A 164 -6.00 7.37 8.42
N LEU A 165 -7.09 8.04 8.05
CA LEU A 165 -8.30 8.13 8.88
C LEU A 165 -8.94 6.75 9.10
N CYS A 166 -9.09 5.94 8.06
CA CYS A 166 -9.64 4.58 8.20
C CYS A 166 -8.79 3.71 9.12
N SER A 167 -7.46 3.76 9.00
CA SER A 167 -6.55 2.97 9.83
C SER A 167 -6.45 3.47 11.28
N LEU A 168 -6.67 4.77 11.50
CA LEU A 168 -6.72 5.37 12.83
C LEU A 168 -8.05 5.04 13.53
N CYS A 169 -9.17 5.15 12.82
CA CYS A 169 -10.49 4.76 13.33
C CYS A 169 -10.56 3.28 13.70
N ALA A 170 -9.96 2.40 12.88
CA ALA A 170 -9.86 0.98 13.20
C ALA A 170 -9.11 0.73 14.53
N ARG A 171 -8.03 1.47 14.79
CA ARG A 171 -7.26 1.38 16.03
C ARG A 171 -7.98 1.97 17.23
N ILE A 172 -8.60 3.14 17.10
CA ILE A 172 -9.35 3.79 18.18
C ILE A 172 -10.56 2.94 18.58
N SER A 173 -11.30 2.37 17.62
CA SER A 173 -12.42 1.46 17.91
C SER A 173 -11.96 0.21 18.65
N CYS A 174 -10.81 -0.37 18.26
CA CYS A 174 -10.30 -1.59 18.89
C CYS A 174 -9.71 -1.31 20.30
N SER A 175 -9.05 -0.17 20.53
CA SER A 175 -8.58 0.22 21.87
C SER A 175 -9.71 0.53 22.85
N SER A 176 -10.82 1.07 22.35
CA SER A 176 -12.05 1.29 23.14
C SER A 176 -12.83 -0.02 23.38
N SER A 177 -12.43 -1.13 22.75
CA SER A 177 -13.11 -2.41 22.78
C SER A 177 -12.54 -3.45 23.77
N LEU A 178 -11.77 -3.04 24.78
CA LEU A 178 -11.74 -3.81 26.05
C LEU A 178 -13.12 -3.78 26.75
N SER A 179 -14.09 -3.02 26.22
CA SER A 179 -15.50 -3.06 26.61
C SER A 179 -16.46 -3.50 25.48
N CYS A 180 -16.00 -3.86 24.29
CA CYS A 180 -16.87 -4.12 23.15
C CYS A 180 -16.51 -5.42 22.41
N SER A 181 -16.91 -6.55 22.99
CA SER A 181 -16.95 -7.87 22.36
C SER A 181 -17.95 -7.97 21.18
N LEU A 182 -18.26 -6.87 20.49
CA LEU A 182 -19.36 -6.75 19.51
C LEU A 182 -18.94 -6.15 18.15
N GLN A 183 -17.69 -6.33 17.74
CA GLN A 183 -17.26 -6.04 16.36
C GLN A 183 -17.17 -7.27 15.41
N PRO A 184 -18.06 -8.28 15.40
CA PRO A 184 -18.07 -9.27 14.32
C PRO A 184 -18.71 -8.72 13.02
N LEU A 185 -19.02 -7.41 12.92
CA LEU A 185 -19.85 -6.85 11.84
C LEU A 185 -19.17 -5.81 10.96
N TYR A 186 -17.84 -5.71 11.00
CA TYR A 186 -17.08 -5.00 9.97
C TYR A 186 -16.40 -6.01 9.03
N LEU A 187 -17.29 -6.60 8.21
CA LEU A 187 -17.11 -7.00 6.82
C LEU A 187 -16.32 -8.28 6.48
N CYS A 188 -17.11 -9.27 6.03
CA CYS A 188 -16.89 -9.97 4.76
C CYS A 188 -16.41 -9.06 3.62
#